data_AF-A0A3S1J817-F1
#
_entry.id   AF-A0A3S1J817-F1
#
_cell.length_a   1.000
_cell.length_b   1.000
_cell.length_c   1.000
_cell.angle_alpha   90.00
_cell.angle_beta   90.00
_cell.angle_gamma   90.00
#
_symmetry.space_group_name_H-M   'P 1'
#
loop_
_entity.id
_entity.type
_entity.pdbx_description
1 polymer ?
#
loop_
_entity_poly.entity_id
_entity_poly.type
_entity_poly.pdbx_seq_one_letter_code
_entity_poly.pdbx_strand_id
1 'polypeptide(L)'
;MIGSRGIESEFGTSAIATFQDLVAKVMAHQTTGLGQKGPVPNKPAAALHITNIVRGSFGFLLEEMHPQQPILESALKLAVDQATGLLDAFGEPDEEGFQAAIERIDDRILATAGAFFEHMNANGATIKVVSGGHEFSFGAEAIARAAERARVTSVDEGEDLILGRLSGVLPDAHQFEFVPADGRTAIRGKVDPSWPTEQLPDLNKQWVGVDAEAVTSVKRVIRNGDVVRESFTLRGLRRRDDQQNVVQVPLVPA
;
A
#
# COMPACT_ATOMS: atom_id res chain seq x y z
N MET A 1 -17.28 -14.95 -31.07
CA MET A 1 -16.89 -14.21 -29.85
C MET A 1 -17.75 -12.96 -29.74
N ILE A 2 -18.43 -12.79 -28.60
CA ILE A 2 -19.22 -11.58 -28.29
C ILE A 2 -18.32 -10.45 -27.74
N GLY A 3 -17.16 -10.79 -27.16
CA GLY A 3 -16.20 -9.81 -26.61
C GLY A 3 -15.52 -8.88 -27.64
N SER A 4 -15.67 -9.15 -28.95
CA SER A 4 -15.28 -8.21 -30.02
C SER A 4 -16.45 -7.35 -30.53
N ARG A 5 -17.65 -7.51 -29.95
CA ARG A 5 -18.90 -6.85 -30.34
C ARG A 5 -19.59 -6.06 -29.22
N GLY A 6 -19.26 -6.32 -27.96
CA GLY A 6 -19.89 -5.65 -26.82
C GLY A 6 -19.32 -6.11 -25.49
N ILE A 7 -19.55 -5.29 -24.46
CA ILE A 7 -19.43 -5.67 -23.06
C ILE A 7 -20.85 -5.63 -22.47
N GLU A 8 -21.21 -6.65 -21.69
CA GLU A 8 -22.45 -6.64 -20.92
C GLU A 8 -22.42 -5.45 -19.93
N SER A 9 -23.50 -4.68 -19.87
CA SER A 9 -23.50 -3.37 -19.23
C SER A 9 -23.20 -3.44 -17.75
N GLU A 10 -23.82 -4.37 -17.03
CA GLU A 10 -23.63 -4.53 -15.58
C GLU A 10 -22.19 -4.95 -15.26
N PHE A 11 -21.64 -5.91 -16.02
CA PHE A 11 -20.26 -6.34 -15.93
C PHE A 11 -19.29 -5.18 -16.16
N GLY A 12 -19.45 -4.45 -17.27
CA GLY A 12 -18.57 -3.35 -17.65
C GLY A 12 -18.60 -2.19 -16.65
N THR A 13 -19.80 -1.78 -16.23
CA THR A 13 -19.97 -0.73 -15.22
C THR A 13 -19.39 -1.14 -13.87
N SER A 14 -19.59 -2.38 -13.43
CA SER A 14 -19.02 -2.89 -12.17
C SER A 14 -17.49 -2.95 -12.22
N ALA A 15 -16.91 -3.41 -13.33
CA ALA A 15 -15.47 -3.46 -13.54
C ALA A 15 -14.83 -2.06 -13.48
N ILE A 16 -15.41 -1.09 -14.20
CA ILE A 16 -14.95 0.31 -14.20
C ILE A 16 -15.13 0.93 -12.80
N ALA A 17 -16.27 0.71 -12.15
CA ALA A 17 -16.54 1.26 -10.83
C ALA A 17 -15.54 0.75 -9.78
N THR A 18 -15.20 -0.55 -9.84
CA THR A 18 -14.24 -1.14 -8.91
C THR A 18 -12.82 -0.64 -9.18
N PHE A 19 -12.42 -0.51 -10.45
CA PHE A 19 -11.12 0.09 -10.80
C PHE A 19 -11.04 1.57 -10.38
N GLN A 20 -12.09 2.35 -10.61
CA GLN A 20 -12.20 3.75 -10.19
C GLN A 20 -12.10 3.89 -8.66
N ASP A 21 -12.67 2.95 -7.91
CA ASP A 21 -12.58 2.92 -6.44
C ASP A 21 -11.17 2.54 -5.97
N LEU A 22 -10.50 1.62 -6.67
CA LEU A 22 -9.10 1.27 -6.42
C LEU A 22 -8.17 2.48 -6.60
N VAL A 23 -8.29 3.18 -7.73
CA VAL A 23 -7.51 4.40 -8.02
C VAL A 23 -7.75 5.46 -6.94
N ALA A 24 -9.00 5.68 -6.53
CA ALA A 24 -9.32 6.65 -5.49
C ALA A 24 -8.69 6.31 -4.14
N LYS A 25 -8.69 5.02 -3.75
CA LYS A 25 -8.07 4.56 -2.51
C LYS A 25 -6.56 4.69 -2.54
N VAL A 26 -5.92 4.32 -3.65
CA VAL A 26 -4.47 4.50 -3.87
C VAL A 26 -4.11 5.98 -3.77
N MET A 27 -4.81 6.87 -4.48
CA MET A 27 -4.56 8.32 -4.41
C MET A 27 -4.70 8.86 -2.98
N ALA A 28 -5.77 8.47 -2.27
CA ALA A 28 -6.00 8.94 -0.91
C ALA A 28 -4.89 8.48 0.05
N HIS A 29 -4.48 7.21 -0.06
CA HIS A 29 -3.38 6.62 0.72
C HIS A 29 -2.08 7.42 0.57
N GLN A 30 -1.78 7.93 -0.62
CA GLN A 30 -0.57 8.71 -0.88
C GLN A 30 -0.63 10.17 -0.44
N THR A 31 -1.81 10.79 -0.46
CA THR A 31 -1.94 12.25 -0.35
C THR A 31 -2.41 12.71 1.03
N THR A 32 -3.46 12.08 1.54
CA THR A 32 -4.19 12.54 2.74
C THR A 32 -4.30 11.47 3.81
N GLY A 33 -3.85 10.25 3.50
CA GLY A 33 -4.03 9.05 4.31
C GLY A 33 -5.39 8.39 4.06
N LEU A 34 -5.41 7.06 4.12
CA LEU A 34 -6.65 6.28 4.03
C LEU A 34 -7.00 5.73 5.42
N GLY A 35 -8.10 6.21 6.00
CA GLY A 35 -8.59 5.67 7.28
C GLY A 35 -9.02 4.20 7.15
N GLN A 36 -8.97 3.44 8.23
CA GLN A 36 -9.37 2.02 8.24
C GLN A 36 -10.83 1.80 7.82
N LYS A 37 -11.72 2.78 8.03
CA LYS A 37 -13.15 2.75 7.66
C LYS A 37 -13.63 4.12 7.17
N GLY A 38 -14.83 4.15 6.61
CA GLY A 38 -15.50 5.38 6.18
C GLY A 38 -15.25 5.75 4.71
N PRO A 39 -15.75 6.91 4.26
CA PRO A 39 -15.60 7.35 2.88
C PRO A 39 -14.13 7.58 2.50
N VAL A 40 -13.81 7.45 1.22
CA VAL A 40 -12.47 7.78 0.69
C VAL A 40 -12.32 9.31 0.66
N PRO A 41 -11.31 9.88 1.33
CA PRO A 41 -11.05 11.32 1.31
C PRO A 41 -10.86 11.84 -0.12
N ASN A 42 -11.43 13.02 -0.40
CA ASN A 42 -11.28 13.72 -1.68
C ASN A 42 -11.53 12.84 -2.95
N LYS A 43 -12.42 11.84 -2.86
CA LYS A 43 -12.73 10.91 -3.97
C LYS A 43 -13.02 11.59 -5.33
N PRO A 44 -13.71 12.76 -5.42
CA PRO A 44 -13.93 13.43 -6.69
C PRO A 44 -12.64 13.83 -7.44
N ALA A 45 -11.54 14.08 -6.73
CA ALA A 45 -10.25 14.39 -7.35
C ALA A 45 -9.64 13.20 -8.08
N ALA A 46 -10.10 11.98 -7.81
CA ALA A 46 -9.63 10.77 -8.47
C ALA A 46 -10.47 10.37 -9.71
N ALA A 47 -11.45 11.18 -10.11
CA ALA A 47 -12.42 10.81 -11.15
C ALA A 47 -11.79 10.69 -12.55
N LEU A 48 -11.85 9.47 -13.10
CA LEU A 48 -11.58 9.18 -14.50
C LEU A 48 -12.89 9.17 -15.30
N HIS A 49 -12.80 9.57 -16.56
CA HIS A 49 -13.97 9.69 -17.43
C HIS A 49 -13.80 8.76 -18.63
N ILE A 50 -14.89 8.08 -19.01
CA ILE A 50 -14.92 7.32 -20.25
C ILE A 50 -14.95 8.32 -21.41
N THR A 51 -13.87 8.42 -22.16
CA THR A 51 -13.75 9.36 -23.29
C THR A 51 -13.82 8.66 -24.63
N ASN A 52 -13.57 7.35 -24.67
CA ASN A 52 -13.63 6.58 -25.89
C ASN A 52 -13.89 5.09 -25.62
N ILE A 53 -14.14 4.35 -26.70
CA ILE A 53 -14.18 2.89 -26.72
C ILE A 53 -12.96 2.35 -27.48
N VAL A 54 -12.35 1.29 -26.98
CA VAL A 54 -11.27 0.60 -27.69
C VAL A 54 -11.89 -0.38 -28.68
N ARG A 55 -11.41 -0.38 -29.94
CA ARG A 55 -11.90 -1.25 -31.02
C ARG A 55 -10.91 -2.41 -31.22
N GLY A 56 -11.41 -3.63 -31.44
CA GLY A 56 -10.60 -4.85 -31.67
C GLY A 56 -10.69 -5.85 -30.51
N SER A 57 -10.75 -5.33 -29.28
CA SER A 57 -11.35 -5.95 -28.09
C SER A 57 -12.30 -4.88 -27.53
N PHE A 58 -13.56 -5.19 -27.22
CA PHE A 58 -14.43 -4.16 -26.66
C PHE A 58 -13.86 -3.72 -25.30
N GLY A 59 -13.74 -2.42 -25.08
CA GLY A 59 -13.16 -1.84 -23.88
C GLY A 59 -13.39 -0.34 -23.80
N PHE A 60 -12.91 0.27 -22.71
CA PHE A 60 -13.10 1.69 -22.41
C PHE A 60 -11.75 2.41 -22.32
N LEU A 61 -11.69 3.63 -22.83
CA LEU A 61 -10.59 4.56 -22.57
C LEU A 61 -11.01 5.48 -21.42
N LEU A 62 -10.21 5.50 -20.35
CA LEU A 62 -10.42 6.30 -19.17
C LEU A 62 -9.39 7.43 -19.11
N GLU A 63 -9.84 8.68 -19.01
CA GLU A 63 -8.96 9.86 -18.97
C GLU A 63 -9.30 10.82 -17.82
N GLU A 64 -8.29 11.53 -17.35
CA GLU A 64 -8.43 12.70 -16.49
C GLU A 64 -8.89 13.90 -17.35
N MET A 65 -10.00 14.56 -16.99
CA MET A 65 -10.52 15.67 -17.80
C MET A 65 -9.75 16.99 -17.64
N HIS A 66 -9.10 17.20 -16.50
CA HIS A 66 -8.37 18.44 -16.21
C HIS A 66 -7.08 18.09 -15.45
N PRO A 67 -5.91 18.03 -16.13
CA PRO A 67 -4.66 17.74 -15.43
C PRO A 67 -4.40 18.81 -14.38
N GLN A 68 -4.26 18.41 -13.12
CA GLN A 68 -4.18 19.31 -11.97
C GLN A 68 -2.95 20.24 -11.94
N GLN A 69 -1.98 20.11 -12.84
CA GLN A 69 -0.92 21.08 -13.15
C GLN A 69 -0.11 20.52 -14.34
N PRO A 70 0.06 21.24 -15.46
CA PRO A 70 0.62 20.65 -16.70
C PRO A 70 2.13 20.38 -16.70
N ILE A 71 2.87 20.77 -15.64
CA ILE A 71 4.34 20.67 -15.58
C ILE A 71 4.80 19.45 -14.76
N LEU A 72 3.93 18.89 -13.91
CA LEU A 72 4.21 17.73 -13.05
C LEU A 72 3.23 16.61 -13.40
N GLU A 73 3.62 15.35 -13.16
CA GLU A 73 2.64 14.25 -13.21
C GLU A 73 1.55 14.53 -12.17
N SER A 74 0.29 14.43 -12.58
CA SER A 74 -0.84 14.63 -11.66
C SER A 74 -0.83 13.52 -10.60
N ALA A 75 -1.34 13.84 -9.40
CA ALA A 75 -1.55 12.82 -8.37
C ALA A 75 -2.47 11.69 -8.89
N LEU A 76 -3.37 12.00 -9.83
CA LEU A 76 -4.24 11.01 -10.47
C LEU A 76 -3.46 10.08 -11.38
N LYS A 77 -2.57 10.61 -12.23
CA LYS A 77 -1.71 9.79 -13.06
C LYS A 77 -0.87 8.81 -12.22
N LEU A 78 -0.22 9.31 -11.16
CA LEU A 78 0.57 8.46 -10.26
C LEU A 78 -0.29 7.36 -9.62
N ALA A 79 -1.49 7.70 -9.17
CA ALA A 79 -2.41 6.73 -8.57
C ALA A 79 -2.89 5.68 -9.59
N VAL A 80 -3.14 6.07 -10.85
CA VAL A 80 -3.50 5.13 -11.92
C VAL A 80 -2.36 4.19 -12.24
N ASP A 81 -1.13 4.70 -12.37
CA ASP A 81 0.04 3.88 -12.65
C ASP A 81 0.32 2.88 -11.52
N GLN A 82 0.11 3.29 -10.27
CA GLN A 82 0.23 2.41 -9.11
C GLN A 82 -0.90 1.39 -8.98
N ALA A 83 -2.16 1.79 -9.21
CA ALA A 83 -3.29 0.86 -9.23
C ALA A 83 -3.09 -0.19 -10.33
N THR A 84 -2.59 0.22 -11.50
CA THR A 84 -2.27 -0.68 -12.61
C THR A 84 -1.14 -1.64 -12.24
N GLY A 85 -0.03 -1.13 -11.70
CA GLY A 85 1.08 -1.98 -11.24
C GLY A 85 0.70 -2.93 -10.11
N LEU A 86 -0.23 -2.52 -9.23
CA LEU A 86 -0.79 -3.39 -8.19
C LEU A 86 -1.57 -4.55 -8.80
N LEU A 87 -2.47 -4.28 -9.75
CA LEU A 87 -3.22 -5.33 -10.44
C LEU A 87 -2.28 -6.28 -11.18
N ASP A 88 -1.25 -5.74 -11.83
CA ASP A 88 -0.23 -6.53 -12.54
C ASP A 88 0.46 -7.52 -11.59
N ALA A 89 0.99 -7.02 -10.47
CA ALA A 89 1.66 -7.82 -9.45
C ALA A 89 0.79 -8.96 -8.86
N PHE A 90 -0.53 -8.79 -8.81
CA PHE A 90 -1.44 -9.82 -8.30
C PHE A 90 -1.58 -10.99 -9.29
N GLY A 91 -1.62 -10.68 -10.59
CA GLY A 91 -1.79 -11.67 -11.65
C GLY A 91 -0.48 -12.35 -12.06
N GLU A 92 0.69 -11.80 -11.73
CA GLU A 92 1.98 -12.40 -12.04
C GLU A 92 2.12 -13.84 -11.49
N PRO A 93 2.76 -14.78 -12.21
CA PRO A 93 2.98 -16.13 -11.71
C PRO A 93 3.89 -16.16 -10.49
N ASP A 94 4.92 -15.32 -10.50
CA ASP A 94 5.85 -15.19 -9.40
C ASP A 94 5.19 -14.53 -8.18
N GLU A 95 5.65 -14.92 -6.99
CA GLU A 95 5.09 -14.42 -5.72
C GLU A 95 5.84 -13.19 -5.21
N GLU A 96 7.09 -12.95 -5.62
CA GLU A 96 7.90 -11.84 -5.11
C GLU A 96 7.26 -10.48 -5.44
N GLY A 97 6.76 -10.32 -6.67
CA GLY A 97 6.04 -9.12 -7.10
C GLY A 97 4.79 -8.85 -6.25
N PHE A 98 4.01 -9.89 -5.98
CA PHE A 98 2.82 -9.80 -5.12
C PHE A 98 3.19 -9.39 -3.69
N GLN A 99 4.20 -10.05 -3.09
CA GLN A 99 4.67 -9.77 -1.73
C GLN A 99 5.19 -8.33 -1.61
N ALA A 100 5.95 -7.86 -2.59
CA ALA A 100 6.43 -6.48 -2.62
C ALA A 100 5.28 -5.47 -2.78
N ALA A 101 4.21 -5.82 -3.50
CA ALA A 101 3.06 -4.94 -3.68
C ALA A 101 2.23 -4.80 -2.39
N ILE A 102 1.91 -5.91 -1.71
CA ILE A 102 1.12 -5.90 -0.46
C ILE A 102 1.81 -5.16 0.69
N GLU A 103 3.15 -5.15 0.73
CA GLU A 103 3.90 -4.36 1.71
C GLU A 103 3.63 -2.86 1.62
N ARG A 104 3.22 -2.36 0.45
CA ARG A 104 3.04 -0.93 0.17
C ARG A 104 1.58 -0.45 0.25
N ILE A 105 0.62 -1.36 0.43
CA ILE A 105 -0.81 -1.02 0.42
C ILE A 105 -1.51 -1.43 1.71
N ASP A 106 -2.56 -0.71 2.09
CA ASP A 106 -3.40 -1.10 3.22
C ASP A 106 -4.45 -2.16 2.85
N ASP A 107 -5.14 -2.67 3.87
CA ASP A 107 -6.16 -3.71 3.73
C ASP A 107 -7.33 -3.29 2.84
N ARG A 108 -7.68 -2.00 2.80
CA ARG A 108 -8.78 -1.50 1.98
C ARG A 108 -8.43 -1.53 0.51
N ILE A 109 -7.20 -1.17 0.16
CA ILE A 109 -6.69 -1.26 -1.21
C ILE A 109 -6.65 -2.74 -1.62
N LEU A 110 -6.12 -3.63 -0.76
CA LEU A 110 -6.07 -5.07 -0.98
C LEU A 110 -7.46 -5.66 -1.24
N ALA A 111 -8.43 -5.35 -0.37
CA ALA A 111 -9.80 -5.80 -0.50
C ALA A 111 -10.47 -5.32 -1.81
N THR A 112 -10.11 -4.13 -2.29
CA THR A 112 -10.67 -3.57 -3.54
C THR A 112 -10.08 -4.24 -4.77
N ALA A 113 -8.76 -4.49 -4.78
CA ALA A 113 -8.13 -5.28 -5.82
C ALA A 113 -8.69 -6.71 -5.84
N GLY A 114 -8.90 -7.32 -4.66
CA GLY A 114 -9.57 -8.61 -4.53
C GLY A 114 -10.98 -8.61 -5.12
N ALA A 115 -11.82 -7.63 -4.77
CA ALA A 115 -13.16 -7.49 -5.33
C ALA A 115 -13.16 -7.36 -6.86
N PHE A 116 -12.17 -6.65 -7.42
CA PHE A 116 -12.00 -6.56 -8.87
C PHE A 116 -11.74 -7.93 -9.50
N PHE A 117 -10.77 -8.68 -8.97
CA PHE A 117 -10.44 -10.00 -9.50
C PHE A 117 -11.53 -11.04 -9.28
N GLU A 118 -12.24 -10.99 -8.14
CA GLU A 118 -13.40 -11.85 -7.90
C GLU A 118 -14.52 -11.57 -8.91
N HIS A 119 -14.80 -10.29 -9.21
CA HIS A 119 -15.77 -9.92 -10.24
C HIS A 119 -15.36 -10.42 -11.64
N MET A 120 -14.07 -10.31 -11.98
CA MET A 120 -13.55 -10.85 -13.25
C MET A 120 -13.66 -12.39 -13.30
N ASN A 121 -13.29 -13.07 -12.21
CA ASN A 121 -13.28 -14.53 -12.10
C ASN A 121 -14.69 -15.11 -12.18
N ALA A 122 -15.64 -14.53 -11.45
CA ALA A 122 -17.04 -14.95 -11.44
C ALA A 122 -17.70 -14.87 -12.82
N ASN A 123 -17.22 -13.98 -13.69
CA ASN A 123 -17.72 -13.79 -15.05
C ASN A 123 -16.87 -14.49 -16.13
N GLY A 124 -15.84 -15.26 -15.75
CA GLY A 124 -14.93 -15.91 -16.70
C GLY A 124 -14.23 -14.94 -17.64
N ALA A 125 -13.96 -13.72 -17.15
CA ALA A 125 -13.41 -12.64 -17.96
C ALA A 125 -11.90 -12.80 -18.18
N THR A 126 -11.38 -12.07 -19.16
CA THR A 126 -9.95 -11.80 -19.35
C THR A 126 -9.76 -10.29 -19.35
N ILE A 127 -8.61 -9.81 -18.92
CA ILE A 127 -8.34 -8.36 -18.89
C ILE A 127 -7.10 -8.02 -19.69
N LYS A 128 -7.13 -6.84 -20.31
CA LYS A 128 -5.97 -6.16 -20.86
C LYS A 128 -6.00 -4.73 -20.35
N VAL A 129 -4.90 -4.29 -19.75
CA VAL A 129 -4.77 -2.92 -19.23
C VAL A 129 -3.55 -2.29 -19.89
N VAL A 130 -3.72 -1.04 -20.31
CA VAL A 130 -2.65 -0.21 -20.88
C VAL A 130 -2.73 1.14 -20.18
N SER A 131 -1.69 1.51 -19.43
CA SER A 131 -1.56 2.81 -18.77
C SER A 131 -0.13 3.30 -18.87
N GLY A 132 0.08 4.46 -19.50
CA GLY A 132 1.42 5.04 -19.65
C GLY A 132 2.38 4.05 -20.32
N GLY A 133 3.45 3.67 -19.60
CA GLY A 133 4.43 2.67 -20.05
C GLY A 133 4.16 1.23 -19.57
N HIS A 134 3.05 0.98 -18.88
CA HIS A 134 2.66 -0.33 -18.38
C HIS A 134 1.57 -0.94 -19.25
N GLU A 135 1.80 -2.16 -19.72
CA GLU A 135 0.83 -2.98 -20.44
C GLU A 135 0.91 -4.41 -19.91
N PHE A 136 -0.24 -4.95 -19.48
CA PHE A 136 -0.35 -6.35 -19.11
C PHE A 136 -1.67 -6.95 -19.62
N SER A 137 -1.72 -8.27 -19.68
CA SER A 137 -2.92 -9.01 -20.07
C SER A 137 -3.02 -10.30 -19.28
N PHE A 138 -4.18 -10.55 -18.69
CA PHE A 138 -4.43 -11.74 -17.89
C PHE A 138 -5.57 -12.57 -18.47
N GLY A 139 -5.25 -13.86 -18.66
CA GLY A 139 -6.24 -14.90 -18.90
C GLY A 139 -6.87 -15.40 -17.61
N ALA A 140 -7.77 -16.38 -17.75
CA ALA A 140 -8.55 -16.94 -16.64
C ALA A 140 -7.68 -17.46 -15.48
N GLU A 141 -6.55 -18.12 -15.76
CA GLU A 141 -5.65 -18.65 -14.72
C GLU A 141 -5.01 -17.56 -13.86
N ALA A 142 -4.59 -16.46 -14.49
CA ALA A 142 -3.99 -15.32 -13.78
C ALA A 142 -5.03 -14.58 -12.94
N ILE A 143 -6.25 -14.43 -13.46
CA ILE A 143 -7.37 -13.84 -12.72
C ILE A 143 -7.77 -14.70 -11.52
N ALA A 144 -7.89 -16.02 -11.69
CA ALA A 144 -8.21 -16.94 -10.60
C ALA A 144 -7.12 -16.92 -9.50
N ARG A 145 -5.84 -16.88 -9.90
CA ARG A 145 -4.72 -16.76 -8.96
C ARG A 145 -4.75 -15.43 -8.20
N ALA A 146 -5.00 -14.32 -8.90
CA ALA A 146 -5.09 -12.99 -8.30
C ALA A 146 -6.24 -12.89 -7.30
N ALA A 147 -7.42 -13.43 -7.65
CA ALA A 147 -8.57 -13.52 -6.76
C ALA A 147 -8.24 -14.34 -5.51
N GLU A 148 -7.67 -15.55 -5.68
CA GLU A 148 -7.29 -16.41 -4.56
C GLU A 148 -6.25 -15.75 -3.64
N ARG A 149 -5.21 -15.13 -4.21
CA ARG A 149 -4.19 -14.39 -3.47
C ARG A 149 -4.81 -13.30 -2.61
N ALA A 150 -5.71 -12.49 -3.17
CA ALA A 150 -6.39 -11.45 -2.44
C ALA A 150 -7.32 -12.02 -1.35
N ARG A 151 -8.01 -13.13 -1.64
CA ARG A 151 -8.95 -13.76 -0.72
C ARG A 151 -8.29 -14.33 0.54
N VAL A 152 -7.10 -14.90 0.40
CA VAL A 152 -6.38 -15.54 1.52
C VAL A 152 -5.41 -14.62 2.23
N THR A 153 -5.30 -13.35 1.80
CA THR A 153 -4.37 -12.37 2.37
C THR A 153 -5.15 -11.25 3.03
N SER A 154 -4.67 -10.79 4.18
CA SER A 154 -5.14 -9.56 4.83
C SER A 154 -3.95 -8.77 5.36
N VAL A 155 -4.15 -7.46 5.52
CA VAL A 155 -3.15 -6.56 6.08
C VAL A 155 -3.68 -6.00 7.40
N ASP A 156 -2.89 -6.15 8.46
CA ASP A 156 -3.17 -5.53 9.76
C ASP A 156 -2.13 -4.45 10.04
N GLU A 157 -2.60 -3.28 10.49
CA GLU A 157 -1.75 -2.14 10.81
C GLU A 157 -2.09 -1.65 12.22
N GLY A 158 -1.06 -1.53 13.06
CA GLY A 158 -1.20 -1.14 14.45
C GLY A 158 -0.01 -0.37 14.99
N GLU A 159 -0.05 -0.12 16.30
CA GLU A 159 1.05 0.42 17.07
C GLU A 159 1.47 -0.61 18.12
N ASP A 160 2.76 -0.92 18.16
CA ASP A 160 3.37 -1.75 19.19
C ASP A 160 4.35 -0.92 20.01
N LEU A 161 4.32 -1.15 21.32
CA LEU A 161 5.30 -0.64 22.27
C LEU A 161 6.27 -1.76 22.62
N ILE A 162 7.56 -1.56 22.29
CA ILE A 162 8.58 -2.60 22.42
C ILE A 162 9.63 -2.14 23.44
N LEU A 163 9.69 -2.85 24.57
CA LEU A 163 10.71 -2.62 25.59
C LEU A 163 12.05 -3.21 25.15
N GLY A 164 13.13 -2.47 25.32
CA GLY A 164 14.46 -2.92 24.92
C GLY A 164 15.48 -1.79 24.80
N ARG A 165 16.42 -1.94 23.87
CA ARG A 165 17.48 -0.96 23.61
C ARG A 165 17.65 -0.72 22.13
N LEU A 166 17.87 0.53 21.74
CA LEU A 166 18.31 0.84 20.39
C LEU A 166 19.74 0.30 20.19
N SER A 167 19.93 -0.52 19.15
CA SER A 167 21.26 -0.98 18.70
C SER A 167 21.90 0.09 17.81
N GLY A 168 21.09 0.68 16.92
CA GLY A 168 21.49 1.82 16.11
C GLY A 168 20.47 2.20 15.05
N VAL A 169 20.75 3.31 14.39
CA VAL A 169 20.06 3.85 13.22
C VAL A 169 21.09 4.02 12.10
N LEU A 170 20.71 3.64 10.89
CA LEU A 170 21.45 3.84 9.64
C LEU A 170 20.80 5.01 8.90
N PRO A 171 21.37 6.24 8.97
CA PRO A 171 20.74 7.44 8.41
C PRO A 171 20.45 7.32 6.91
N ASP A 172 21.46 6.99 6.11
CA ASP A 172 21.33 6.93 4.65
C ASP A 172 20.33 5.85 4.20
N ALA A 173 20.22 4.76 4.96
CA ALA A 173 19.30 3.66 4.67
C ALA A 173 17.90 3.86 5.28
N HIS A 174 17.73 4.91 6.09
CA HIS A 174 16.55 5.24 6.87
C HIS A 174 16.02 4.06 7.70
N GLN A 175 16.94 3.34 8.36
CA GLN A 175 16.66 2.08 9.05
C GLN A 175 17.09 2.13 10.51
N PHE A 176 16.42 1.36 11.37
CA PHE A 176 16.81 1.15 12.75
C PHE A 176 16.99 -0.34 13.06
N GLU A 177 17.77 -0.61 14.09
CA GLU A 177 17.88 -1.91 14.74
C GLU A 177 17.62 -1.73 16.25
N PHE A 178 16.70 -2.52 16.80
CA PHE A 178 16.29 -2.47 18.21
C PHE A 178 16.34 -3.87 18.81
N VAL A 179 16.93 -4.01 20.00
CA VAL A 179 17.06 -5.28 20.70
C VAL A 179 15.98 -5.37 21.78
N PRO A 180 14.97 -6.25 21.63
CA PRO A 180 13.92 -6.41 22.63
C PRO A 180 14.47 -6.94 23.97
N ALA A 181 13.89 -6.50 25.08
CA ALA A 181 14.26 -6.93 26.43
C ALA A 181 13.83 -8.38 26.75
N ASP A 182 12.92 -8.95 25.97
CA ASP A 182 12.38 -10.31 26.16
C ASP A 182 13.26 -11.41 25.55
N GLY A 183 14.47 -11.06 25.08
CA GLY A 183 15.44 -12.02 24.54
C GLY A 183 15.17 -12.46 23.10
N ARG A 184 14.19 -11.85 22.41
CA ARG A 184 14.00 -12.02 20.96
C ARG A 184 15.19 -11.48 20.17
N THR A 185 15.33 -11.94 18.93
CA THR A 185 16.30 -11.39 17.98
C THR A 185 16.04 -9.91 17.73
N ALA A 186 17.10 -9.18 17.37
CA ALA A 186 16.99 -7.76 17.05
C ALA A 186 15.95 -7.51 15.95
N ILE A 187 15.08 -6.53 16.18
CA ILE A 187 14.07 -6.06 15.24
C ILE A 187 14.72 -5.03 14.34
N ARG A 188 14.53 -5.18 13.03
CA ARG A 188 14.97 -4.22 12.02
C ARG A 188 13.75 -3.63 11.33
N GLY A 189 13.79 -2.33 11.09
CA GLY A 189 12.69 -1.62 10.45
C GLY A 189 13.10 -0.29 9.88
N LYS A 190 12.12 0.45 9.36
CA LYS A 190 12.32 1.82 8.85
C LYS A 190 12.18 2.82 9.99
N VAL A 191 12.86 3.96 9.87
CA VAL A 191 12.51 5.14 10.66
C VAL A 191 11.36 5.88 9.96
N ASP A 192 10.52 6.58 10.71
CA ASP A 192 9.46 7.43 10.18
C ASP A 192 10.00 8.44 9.14
N PRO A 193 9.55 8.41 7.88
CA PRO A 193 10.10 9.27 6.81
C PRO A 193 9.91 10.77 7.05
N SER A 194 9.09 11.17 8.02
CA SER A 194 9.01 12.58 8.44
C SER A 194 10.25 13.06 9.19
N TRP A 195 11.16 12.17 9.60
CA TRP A 195 12.39 12.50 10.31
C TRP A 195 13.52 12.75 9.32
N PRO A 196 14.11 13.96 9.25
CA PRO A 196 15.16 14.26 8.30
C PRO A 196 16.43 13.42 8.52
N THR A 197 17.03 12.94 7.43
CA THR A 197 18.23 12.09 7.45
C THR A 197 19.37 12.70 8.27
N GLU A 198 19.56 14.03 8.20
CA GLU A 198 20.61 14.74 8.94
C GLU A 198 20.43 14.72 10.47
N GLN A 199 19.22 14.45 10.96
CA GLN A 199 18.90 14.39 12.39
C GLN A 199 19.03 12.97 12.96
N LEU A 200 18.94 11.94 12.12
CA LEU A 200 19.03 10.55 12.54
C LEU A 200 20.32 10.17 13.29
N PRO A 201 21.51 10.75 13.01
CA PRO A 201 22.71 10.49 13.80
C PRO A 201 22.57 10.84 15.29
N ASP A 202 21.68 11.77 15.66
CA ASP A 202 21.50 12.15 17.06
C ASP A 202 20.79 11.06 17.87
N LEU A 203 19.97 10.23 17.21
CA LEU A 203 19.39 9.04 17.84
C LEU A 203 20.48 8.07 18.29
N ASN A 204 21.50 7.87 17.45
CA ASN A 204 22.64 7.02 17.79
C ASN A 204 23.39 7.53 19.03
N LYS A 205 23.59 8.85 19.12
CA LYS A 205 24.29 9.47 20.26
C LYS A 205 23.51 9.38 21.57
N GLN A 206 22.18 9.51 21.49
CA GLN A 206 21.34 9.72 22.67
C GLN A 206 20.69 8.44 23.22
N TRP A 207 20.48 7.42 22.38
CA TRP A 207 19.63 6.28 22.70
C TRP A 207 20.31 4.91 22.59
N VAL A 208 21.45 4.80 21.91
CA VAL A 208 22.12 3.51 21.75
C VAL A 208 22.55 2.97 23.12
N GLY A 209 22.16 1.73 23.42
CA GLY A 209 22.45 1.07 24.69
C GLY A 209 21.64 1.55 25.89
N VAL A 210 20.74 2.54 25.72
CA VAL A 210 19.85 3.03 26.77
C VAL A 210 18.57 2.19 26.81
N ASP A 211 18.12 1.82 28.01
CA ASP A 211 16.82 1.16 28.20
C ASP A 211 15.68 2.12 27.81
N ALA A 212 14.90 1.70 26.82
CA ALA A 212 13.87 2.51 26.21
C ALA A 212 12.65 1.67 25.81
N GLU A 213 11.54 2.36 25.60
CA GLU A 213 10.37 1.83 24.91
C GLU A 213 10.36 2.43 23.49
N ALA A 214 10.42 1.56 22.48
CA ALA A 214 10.22 1.95 21.09
C ALA A 214 8.72 2.01 20.79
N VAL A 215 8.26 3.15 20.30
CA VAL A 215 6.93 3.31 19.73
C VAL A 215 7.05 2.99 18.25
N THR A 216 6.43 1.89 17.83
CA THR A 216 6.53 1.42 16.44
C THR A 216 5.16 1.29 15.83
N SER A 217 5.01 1.76 14.59
CA SER A 217 3.90 1.31 13.76
C SER A 217 4.30 -0.04 13.16
N VAL A 218 3.42 -1.02 13.28
CA VAL A 218 3.63 -2.38 12.79
C VAL A 218 2.63 -2.68 11.69
N LYS A 219 3.14 -3.23 10.59
CA LYS A 219 2.33 -3.76 9.50
C LYS A 219 2.55 -5.26 9.40
N ARG A 220 1.47 -6.02 9.49
CA ARG A 220 1.47 -7.48 9.41
C ARG A 220 0.73 -7.91 8.15
N VAL A 221 1.42 -8.68 7.32
CA VAL A 221 0.78 -9.41 6.24
C VAL A 221 0.40 -10.77 6.79
N ILE A 222 -0.90 -11.06 6.77
CA ILE A 222 -1.47 -12.31 7.23
C ILE A 222 -1.92 -13.09 6.00
N ARG A 223 -1.50 -14.35 5.87
CA ARG A 223 -1.92 -15.23 4.79
C ARG A 223 -2.41 -16.55 5.37
N ASN A 224 -3.62 -16.97 4.99
CA ASN A 224 -4.29 -18.15 5.57
C ASN A 224 -4.38 -18.12 7.12
N GLY A 225 -4.41 -16.93 7.72
CA GLY A 225 -4.45 -16.74 9.17
C GLY A 225 -3.08 -16.67 9.86
N ASP A 226 -2.00 -17.00 9.15
CA ASP A 226 -0.63 -16.92 9.68
C ASP A 226 0.03 -15.59 9.30
N VAL A 227 0.75 -14.98 10.23
CA VAL A 227 1.59 -13.81 9.93
C VAL A 227 2.78 -14.29 9.10
N VAL A 228 2.77 -13.97 7.81
CA VAL A 228 3.85 -14.34 6.88
C VAL A 228 4.92 -13.26 6.76
N ARG A 229 4.58 -12.02 7.14
CA ARG A 229 5.53 -10.92 7.16
C ARG A 229 5.12 -9.86 8.17
N GLU A 230 6.11 -9.28 8.83
CA GLU A 230 5.96 -8.17 9.76
C GLU A 230 7.00 -7.09 9.45
N SER A 231 6.54 -5.83 9.36
CA SER A 231 7.37 -4.68 9.07
C SER A 231 7.17 -3.61 10.13
N PHE A 232 8.26 -3.04 10.62
CA PHE A 232 8.24 -2.03 11.68
C PHE A 232 8.67 -0.67 11.16
N THR A 233 7.96 0.37 11.59
CA THR A 233 8.36 1.77 11.42
C THR A 233 8.51 2.42 12.78
N LEU A 234 9.71 2.88 13.13
CA LEU A 234 9.97 3.60 14.37
C LEU A 234 9.33 4.98 14.32
N ARG A 235 8.39 5.24 15.24
CA ARG A 235 7.65 6.50 15.40
C ARG A 235 8.11 7.30 16.62
N GLY A 236 8.89 6.69 17.51
CA GLY A 236 9.37 7.37 18.71
C GLY A 236 10.18 6.46 19.63
N LEU A 237 10.94 7.08 20.54
CA LEU A 237 11.63 6.42 21.64
C LEU A 237 11.26 7.14 22.94
N ARG A 238 10.97 6.37 23.99
CA ARG A 238 10.67 6.88 25.32
C ARG A 238 11.68 6.32 26.30
N ARG A 239 12.25 7.17 27.16
CA ARG A 239 13.11 6.71 28.25
C ARG A 239 12.25 6.03 29.31
N ARG A 240 12.77 4.96 29.87
CA ARG A 240 12.20 4.37 31.07
C ARG A 240 12.91 4.97 32.28
N ASP A 241 12.34 6.02 32.87
CA ASP A 241 12.74 6.49 34.20
C ASP A 241 11.83 5.82 35.25
N ASP A 242 12.38 5.46 36.42
CA ASP A 242 11.70 4.74 37.53
C ASP A 242 10.51 5.50 38.18
N GLN A 243 10.06 6.61 37.60
CA GLN A 243 8.89 7.36 38.05
C GLN A 243 7.96 7.63 36.88
N GLN A 244 6.68 7.29 37.05
CA GLN A 244 5.55 7.45 36.13
C GLN A 244 5.46 8.84 35.47
N ASN A 245 6.34 9.11 34.52
CA ASN A 245 6.30 10.31 33.70
C ASN A 245 6.75 9.93 32.29
N VAL A 246 5.78 9.81 31.39
CA VAL A 246 6.04 9.64 29.95
C VAL A 246 6.59 10.97 29.47
N VAL A 247 7.90 11.11 29.45
CA VAL A 247 8.52 12.18 28.67
C VAL A 247 8.39 11.76 27.22
N GLN A 248 7.31 12.19 26.56
CA GLN A 248 7.37 12.42 25.12
C GLN A 248 8.52 13.40 24.96
N VAL A 249 9.67 12.93 24.51
CA VAL A 249 10.64 13.84 23.93
C VAL A 249 9.94 14.30 22.66
N PRO A 250 9.50 15.57 22.55
CA PRO A 250 9.26 16.07 21.23
C PRO A 250 10.62 15.93 20.55
N LEU A 251 10.67 15.22 19.44
CA LEU A 251 11.86 15.28 18.58
C LEU A 251 12.06 16.72 18.02
N VAL A 252 11.11 17.61 18.37
CA VAL A 252 10.94 19.06 18.20
C VAL A 252 10.71 19.47 16.75
N PRO A 253 9.60 20.18 16.47
CA PRO A 253 9.47 21.00 15.28
C PRO A 253 10.17 22.36 15.49
N ALA A 254 10.91 22.80 14.48
CA ALA A 254 11.04 24.21 14.10
C ALA A 254 10.92 24.30 12.58
#